data_AF-A0A9E4GQ90-F1
#
_entry.id   AF-A0A9E4GQ90-F1
#
_cell.length_a   1.000
_cell.length_b   1.000
_cell.length_c   1.000
_cell.angle_alpha   90.00
_cell.angle_beta   90.00
_cell.angle_gamma   90.00
#
_symmetry.space_group_name_H-M   'P 1'
#
loop_
_entity.id
_entity.type
_entity.pdbx_description
1 polymer ?
#
loop_
_entity_poly.entity_id
_entity_poly.type
_entity_poly.pdbx_seq_one_letter_code
_entity_poly.pdbx_strand_id
1 'polypeptide(L)' 'MLEIASSLAAPFDLMRVDLYVRGSEFRVGELTGCPGGGLERLFPATTDSILGSLLLAGRQGRASWQRGKVNLALRKESE' A
#
# COMPACT_ATOMS: atom_id res chain seq x y z
N MET A 1 12.24 1.97 -15.96
CA MET A 1 10.89 1.40 -15.67
C MET A 1 10.53 1.51 -14.20
N LEU A 2 11.37 1.09 -13.25
CA LEU A 2 11.05 1.19 -11.81
C LEU A 2 10.92 2.63 -11.30
N GLU A 3 11.79 3.54 -11.73
CA GLU A 3 11.66 4.97 -11.40
C GLU A 3 10.36 5.56 -11.95
N ILE A 4 9.96 5.15 -13.15
CA ILE A 4 8.69 5.52 -13.76
C ILE A 4 7.54 4.92 -12.95
N ALA A 5 7.57 3.62 -12.66
CA ALA A 5 6.58 2.95 -11.84
C ALA A 5 6.50 3.55 -10.43
N SER A 6 7.62 3.92 -9.81
CA SER A 6 7.67 4.54 -8.49
C SER A 6 7.18 5.98 -8.53
N SER A 7 7.43 6.72 -9.62
CA SER A 7 6.89 8.07 -9.79
C SER A 7 5.39 8.02 -10.05
N LEU A 8 4.95 7.02 -10.81
CA LEU A 8 3.53 6.74 -11.06
C LEU A 8 2.84 6.19 -9.81
N ALA A 9 3.54 5.43 -8.98
CA ALA A 9 3.05 4.82 -7.74
C ALA A 9 3.22 5.74 -6.53
N ALA A 10 4.07 6.76 -6.58
CA ALA A 10 4.38 7.69 -5.50
C ALA A 10 3.15 8.31 -4.82
N PRO A 11 2.08 8.66 -5.56
CA PRO A 11 0.87 9.17 -4.92
C PRO A 11 -0.01 8.07 -4.29
N PHE A 12 0.38 6.79 -4.33
CA PHE A 12 -0.44 5.65 -3.90
C PHE A 12 0.28 4.79 -2.84
N ASP A 13 -0.44 4.41 -1.79
CA ASP A 13 0.12 3.59 -0.69
C ASP A 13 0.43 2.14 -1.12
N LEU A 14 -0.28 1.63 -2.14
CA LEU A 14 -0.08 0.30 -2.70
C LEU A 14 -0.58 0.22 -4.14
N MET A 15 0.34 0.24 -5.11
CA MET A 15 0.04 0.26 -6.53
C MET A 15 0.96 -0.68 -7.31
N ARG A 16 0.37 -1.51 -8.15
CA ARG A 16 1.01 -2.27 -9.23
C ARG A 16 0.93 -1.43 -10.49
N VAL A 17 2.04 -1.32 -11.19
CA VAL A 17 2.15 -0.52 -12.41
C VAL A 17 2.61 -1.43 -13.52
N ASP A 18 1.74 -1.68 -14.49
CA ASP A 18 2.02 -2.48 -15.67
C ASP A 18 2.65 -1.57 -16.74
N LEU A 19 3.82 -1.97 -17.24
CA LEU A 19 4.61 -1.20 -18.21
C LEU A 19 5.08 -2.14 -19.34
N TYR A 20 5.05 -1.66 -20.57
CA TYR A 20 5.45 -2.38 -21.78
C TYR A 20 6.61 -1.67 -22.51
N VAL A 21 7.43 -2.41 -23.26
CA VAL A 21 8.54 -1.87 -24.07
C VAL A 21 8.40 -2.33 -25.51
N ARG A 22 8.59 -1.42 -26.45
CA ARG A 22 8.63 -1.73 -27.89
C ARG A 22 9.78 -0.98 -28.55
N GLY A 23 10.89 -1.67 -28.78
CA GLY A 23 12.11 -1.05 -29.31
C GLY A 23 12.65 -0.01 -28.34
N SER A 24 12.74 1.25 -28.77
CA SER A 24 13.15 2.39 -27.93
C SER A 24 11.99 3.08 -27.20
N GLU A 25 10.77 2.57 -27.32
CA GLU A 25 9.58 3.15 -26.67
C GLU A 25 9.19 2.39 -25.41
N PHE A 26 8.77 3.14 -24.38
CA PHE A 26 8.09 2.59 -23.20
C PHE A 26 6.62 3.01 -23.25
N ARG A 27 5.73 2.12 -22.77
CA ARG A 27 4.29 2.37 -22.66
C ARG A 27 3.80 2.00 -21.27
N VAL A 28 2.91 2.81 -20.72
CA VAL A 28 2.16 2.44 -19.53
C VAL A 28 0.96 1.61 -19.97
N GLY A 29 0.82 0.44 -19.37
CA GLY A 29 -0.24 -0.51 -19.64
C GLY A 29 -1.47 -0.26 -18.78
N GLU A 30 -1.33 -0.57 -17.49
CA GLU A 30 -2.38 -0.52 -16.48
C GLU A 30 -1.75 -0.07 -15.15
N LEU A 31 -2.47 0.68 -14.34
CA LEU A 31 -2.09 0.90 -12.94
C LEU A 31 -3.14 0.20 -12.08
N THR A 32 -2.75 -0.88 -11.42
CA THR A 32 -3.63 -1.74 -10.62
C THR A 32 -3.29 -1.54 -9.16
N GLY A 33 -4.19 -1.01 -8.34
CA GLY A 33 -3.97 -1.07 -6.89
C GLY A 33 -3.89 -2.53 -6.41
N CYS A 34 -3.13 -2.80 -5.34
CA CYS A 34 -3.57 -3.74 -4.29
C CYS A 34 -3.24 -5.26 -4.33
N PRO A 35 -3.40 -5.94 -3.15
CA PRO A 35 -3.24 -7.39 -2.99
C PRO A 35 -4.33 -8.17 -3.73
N GLY A 36 -4.03 -9.42 -4.10
CA GLY A 36 -4.85 -10.21 -5.01
C GLY A 36 -4.81 -9.73 -6.46
N GLY A 37 -3.92 -8.78 -6.80
CA GLY A 37 -4.00 -8.02 -8.04
C GLY A 37 -5.27 -7.15 -8.11
N GLY A 38 -5.85 -6.85 -6.95
CA GLY A 38 -7.21 -6.34 -6.80
C GLY A 38 -8.31 -7.42 -6.89
N LEU A 39 -7.97 -8.69 -7.14
CA LEU A 39 -8.92 -9.75 -7.48
C LEU A 39 -9.14 -10.80 -6.39
N GLU A 40 -8.39 -10.78 -5.28
CA GLU A 40 -8.48 -11.79 -4.23
C GLU A 40 -8.74 -11.18 -2.86
N ARG A 41 -9.48 -11.93 -2.03
CA ARG A 41 -9.74 -11.54 -0.64
C ARG A 41 -8.50 -11.81 0.21
N LEU A 42 -8.09 -10.84 1.02
CA LEU A 42 -7.09 -11.05 2.06
C LEU A 42 -7.59 -12.09 3.06
N PHE A 43 -6.83 -13.19 3.19
CA PHE A 43 -7.11 -14.26 4.14
C PHE A 43 -5.88 -14.51 5.03
N PRO A 44 -6.04 -14.80 6.33
CA PRO A 44 -7.29 -14.74 7.11
C PRO A 44 -7.89 -13.34 7.15
N ALA A 45 -9.18 -13.23 7.45
CA ALA A 45 -9.89 -11.93 7.44
C ALA A 45 -9.22 -10.85 8.34
N THR A 46 -8.45 -11.27 9.34
CA THR A 46 -7.67 -10.39 10.22
C THR A 46 -6.48 -9.72 9.54
N THR A 47 -5.97 -10.29 8.44
CA THR A 47 -4.82 -9.75 7.69
C THR A 47 -5.15 -8.41 7.05
N ASP A 48 -6.40 -8.24 6.60
CA ASP A 48 -6.92 -6.96 6.11
C ASP A 48 -6.88 -5.87 7.20
N SER A 49 -7.34 -6.21 8.41
CA SER A 49 -7.30 -5.29 9.57
C SER A 49 -5.88 -4.93 10.01
N ILE A 50 -4.92 -5.87 9.89
CA ILE A 50 -3.52 -5.62 10.23
C ILE A 50 -2.85 -4.75 9.17
N LEU A 51 -3.06 -5.04 7.89
CA LEU A 51 -2.54 -4.25 6.77
C LEU A 51 -3.05 -2.80 6.85
N GLY A 52 -4.35 -2.63 7.11
CA GLY A 52 -4.94 -1.32 7.37
C GLY A 52 -4.28 -0.59 8.56
N SER A 53 -3.98 -1.30 9.65
CA SER A 53 -3.36 -0.69 10.82
C SER A 53 -1.91 -0.25 10.59
N LEU A 54 -1.15 -0.95 9.75
CA LEU A 54 0.25 -0.62 9.44
C LEU A 54 0.36 0.54 8.44
N LEU A 55 -0.51 0.57 7.43
CA LEU A 55 -0.60 1.67 6.48
C LEU A 55 -1.03 2.98 7.17
N LEU A 56 -1.91 2.89 8.17
CA LEU A 56 -2.33 4.04 8.99
C LEU A 56 -1.30 4.43 10.08
N ALA A 57 -0.54 3.47 10.62
CA ALA A 57 0.50 3.72 11.63
C ALA A 57 1.72 4.45 11.06
N GLY A 58 2.09 4.18 9.80
CA GLY A 58 3.22 4.80 9.11
C GLY A 58 3.12 6.31 8.92
N ARG A 59 1.93 6.90 9.13
CA ARG A 59 1.67 8.35 9.04
C ARG A 59 1.64 9.06 10.41
N GLN A 60 2.22 8.47 11.47
CA GLN A 60 2.58 9.05 12.81
C GLN A 60 1.96 8.40 14.08
N GLY A 61 1.65 7.11 14.10
CA GLY A 61 1.13 6.44 15.30
C GLY A 61 1.76 5.08 15.55
N ARG A 62 2.14 4.78 16.81
CA ARG A 62 2.66 3.45 17.17
C ARG A 62 1.46 2.53 17.42
N ALA A 63 1.13 1.68 16.46
CA ALA A 63 0.08 0.67 16.61
C ALA A 63 0.62 -0.55 17.38
N SER A 64 -0.17 -1.08 18.31
CA SER A 64 0.14 -2.35 18.99
C SER A 64 -1.08 -3.26 18.99
N TRP A 65 -0.84 -4.56 18.80
CA TRP A 65 -1.87 -5.59 18.69
C TRP A 65 -1.88 -6.48 19.94
N GLN A 66 -3.03 -6.56 20.62
CA GLN A 66 -3.24 -7.49 21.73
C GLN A 66 -4.66 -8.07 21.69
N ARG A 67 -4.78 -9.41 21.77
CA ARG A 67 -6.06 -10.16 21.87
C ARG A 67 -7.16 -9.67 20.92
N GLY A 68 -6.83 -9.52 19.62
CA GLY A 68 -7.82 -9.20 18.59
C GLY A 68 -8.37 -7.77 18.60
N LYS A 69 -7.80 -6.87 19.41
CA LYS A 69 -8.10 -5.43 19.37
C LYS A 69 -6.85 -4.64 19.00
N VAL A 70 -7.01 -3.67 18.10
CA VAL A 70 -5.96 -2.73 17.71
C VAL A 70 -6.10 -1.49 18.59
N ASN A 71 -5.05 -1.17 19.35
CA ASN A 71 -4.99 0.09 20.09
C ASN A 71 -4.10 1.07 19.33
N LEU A 72 -4.69 2.21 18.93
CA LEU A 72 -4.02 3.26 18.20
C LEU A 72 -3.67 4.41 19.16
N ALA A 73 -2.39 4.58 19.49
CA ALA A 73 -1.90 5.73 20.23
C ALA A 73 -1.36 6.77 19.24
N LEU A 74 -2.15 7.82 19.01
CA LEU A 74 -1.74 8.95 18.18
C LEU A 74 -0.93 9.93 19.06
N ARG A 75 0.30 10.27 18.66
CA ARG A 75 1.02 11.37 19.30
C ARG A 75 0.55 12.69 18.68
N LYS A 76 0.27 13.67 19.53
CA LYS A 76 -0.01 15.05 19.11
C LYS A 76 1.33 15.67 18.68
N GLU A 77 1.44 16.14 17.44
CA GLU A 77 2.64 16.82 16.95
C GLU A 77 2.91 18.12 17.73
N SER A 78 4.17 18.33 18.08
CA SER A 78 4.85 19.59 18.42
C SER A 78 5.97 19.70 17.38
N GLU A 79 6.19 20.77 16.62
CA GLU A 79 5.97 22.21 16.82
C GLU A 79 5.32 22.86 15.59
#